data_AF-I0JLP0-F1
#
_entry.id   AF-I0JLP0-F1
#
_cell.length_a   1.000
_cell.length_b   1.000
_cell.length_c   1.000
_cell.angle_alpha   90.00
_cell.angle_beta   90.00
_cell.angle_gamma   90.00
#
_symmetry.space_group_name_H-M   'P 1'
#
loop_
_entity.id
_entity.type
_entity.pdbx_description
1 polymer ?
#
loop_
_entity_poly.entity_id
_entity_poly.type
_entity_poly.pdbx_seq_one_letter_code
_entity_poly.pdbx_strand_id
1 'polypeptide(L)'
;MSLMENGVANHVFDIIFIIKLAAIIVPLIGISFILRNLLGADKKKWFSYNHINDFHKKGDSRLRGLFIILILASLPWTINKPLAISAMVAIFTVVLLGFQAFAEWKFSSNRQNFKVSLVEIGLFLIALLGVVLWFS
;
A
#
# COMPACT_ATOMS: atom_id res chain seq x y z
N MET A 1 -19.16 32.72 -21.24
CA MET A 1 -19.99 32.00 -20.25
C MET A 1 -19.63 30.52 -20.17
N SER A 2 -19.74 29.73 -21.26
CA SER A 2 -19.48 28.28 -21.23
C SER A 2 -18.04 27.86 -20.89
N LEU A 3 -17.02 28.63 -21.30
CA LEU A 3 -15.62 28.33 -20.95
C LEU A 3 -15.33 28.51 -19.45
N MET A 4 -16.02 29.44 -18.77
CA MET A 4 -15.88 29.64 -17.32
C MET A 4 -16.58 28.53 -16.53
N GLU A 5 -17.78 28.08 -16.95
CA GLU A 5 -18.48 26.96 -16.31
C GLU A 5 -17.71 25.64 -16.45
N ASN A 6 -17.12 25.38 -17.61
CA ASN A 6 -16.30 24.18 -17.83
C ASN A 6 -15.03 24.18 -16.96
N GLY A 7 -14.40 25.34 -16.75
CA GLY A 7 -13.26 25.47 -15.85
C GLY A 7 -13.63 25.15 -14.40
N VAL A 8 -14.75 25.70 -13.91
CA VAL A 8 -15.23 25.46 -12.54
C VAL A 8 -15.60 23.98 -12.33
N ALA A 9 -16.30 23.36 -13.28
CA ALA A 9 -16.68 21.95 -13.20
C ALA A 9 -15.46 21.01 -13.12
N ASN A 10 -14.41 21.28 -13.91
CA ASN A 10 -13.16 20.50 -13.88
C ASN A 10 -12.46 20.62 -12.51
N HIS A 11 -12.37 21.83 -11.96
CA HIS A 11 -11.77 22.03 -10.63
C HIS A 11 -12.56 21.33 -9.52
N VAL A 12 -13.90 21.35 -9.58
CA VAL A 12 -14.74 20.64 -8.60
C VAL A 12 -14.52 19.13 -8.71
N PHE A 13 -14.42 18.58 -9.92
CA PHE A 13 -14.09 17.17 -10.14
C PHE A 13 -12.72 16.80 -9.54
N ASP A 14 -11.69 17.59 -9.82
CA ASP A 14 -10.34 17.37 -9.30
C ASP A 14 -10.30 17.38 -7.76
N ILE A 15 -11.00 18.34 -7.14
CA ILE A 15 -11.10 18.44 -5.67
C ILE A 15 -11.78 17.20 -5.09
N ILE A 16 -12.91 16.77 -5.67
CA ILE A 16 -13.63 15.57 -5.20
C ILE A 16 -12.74 14.33 -5.34
N PHE A 17 -12.00 14.21 -6.44
CA PHE A 17 -11.06 13.12 -6.66
C PHE A 17 -9.96 13.07 -5.60
N ILE A 18 -9.33 14.21 -5.31
CA ILE A 18 -8.28 14.33 -4.27
C ILE A 18 -8.84 13.99 -2.88
N ILE A 19 -10.03 14.46 -2.54
CA ILE A 19 -10.67 14.17 -1.25
C ILE A 19 -10.88 12.67 -1.08
N LYS A 20 -11.35 11.96 -2.11
CA LYS A 20 -11.54 10.51 -2.07
C LYS A 20 -10.22 9.76 -1.93
N LEU A 21 -9.18 10.16 -2.64
CA LEU A 21 -7.83 9.61 -2.49
C LEU A 21 -7.30 9.80 -1.07
N ALA A 22 -7.45 11.00 -0.51
CA ALA A 22 -7.06 11.30 0.86
C ALA A 22 -7.85 10.44 1.87
N ALA A 23 -9.14 10.24 1.64
CA ALA A 23 -10.00 9.40 2.48
C ALA A 23 -9.56 7.93 2.52
N ILE A 24 -8.82 7.44 1.52
CA ILE A 24 -8.25 6.08 1.50
C ILE A 24 -6.85 6.07 2.12
N ILE A 25 -5.99 7.01 1.74
CA ILE A 25 -4.56 7.01 2.14
C ILE A 25 -4.37 7.43 3.60
N VAL A 26 -5.11 8.44 4.06
CA VAL A 26 -4.95 8.97 5.42
C VAL A 26 -5.25 7.92 6.49
N PRO A 27 -6.35 7.13 6.41
CA PRO A 27 -6.60 6.05 7.37
C PRO A 27 -5.52 4.96 7.35
N LEU A 28 -5.03 4.56 6.17
CA LEU A 28 -3.98 3.54 6.06
C LEU A 28 -2.73 3.92 6.86
N ILE A 29 -2.31 5.18 6.75
CA ILE A 29 -1.12 5.68 7.43
C ILE A 29 -1.43 5.99 8.90
N GLY A 30 -2.53 6.70 9.15
CA GLY A 30 -2.92 7.18 10.48
C GLY A 30 -3.24 6.04 11.44
N ILE A 31 -4.05 5.07 11.03
CA ILE A 31 -4.41 3.93 11.89
C ILE A 31 -3.17 3.11 12.23
N SER A 32 -2.31 2.84 11.24
CA SER A 32 -1.06 2.10 11.45
C SER A 32 -0.14 2.81 12.45
N PHE A 33 0.00 4.13 12.32
CA PHE A 33 0.78 4.94 13.25
C PHE A 33 0.20 4.92 14.68
N ILE A 34 -1.11 5.13 14.82
CA ILE A 34 -1.81 5.11 16.11
C ILE A 34 -1.67 3.75 16.79
N LEU A 35 -1.90 2.65 16.04
CA LEU A 35 -1.80 1.30 16.57
C LEU A 35 -0.39 0.94 17.03
N ARG A 36 0.65 1.43 16.33
CA ARG A 36 2.03 1.23 16.79
C ARG A 36 2.27 1.86 18.15
N ASN A 37 1.78 3.08 18.34
CA ASN A 37 1.92 3.77 19.61
C ASN A 37 1.07 3.10 20.71
N LEU A 38 -0.17 2.71 20.40
CA LEU A 38 -1.11 2.12 21.37
C LEU A 38 -0.67 0.73 21.83
N LEU A 39 -0.17 -0.11 20.93
CA LEU A 39 0.22 -1.48 21.23
C LEU A 39 1.66 -1.60 21.73
N GLY A 40 2.41 -0.48 21.81
CA GLY A 40 3.83 -0.50 22.15
C GLY A 40 4.67 -1.24 21.10
N ALA A 41 4.27 -1.21 19.83
CA ALA A 41 5.05 -1.75 18.73
C ALA A 41 6.20 -0.80 18.38
N ASP A 42 7.24 -1.34 17.75
CA ASP A 42 8.43 -0.55 17.42
C ASP A 42 8.07 0.51 16.38
N LYS A 43 8.60 1.72 16.61
CA LYS A 43 8.38 2.85 15.72
C LYS A 43 9.11 2.60 14.40
N LYS A 44 8.34 2.45 13.32
CA LYS A 44 8.88 2.42 11.96
C LYS A 44 9.36 3.81 11.59
N LYS A 45 10.62 3.93 11.16
CA LYS A 45 11.09 5.16 10.51
C LYS A 45 10.46 5.22 9.12
N TRP A 46 9.87 6.36 8.77
CA TRP A 46 9.15 6.56 7.51
C TRP A 46 10.04 6.38 6.26
N PHE A 47 11.35 6.56 6.40
CA PHE A 47 12.33 6.51 5.30
C PHE A 47 13.53 5.59 5.57
N SER A 48 13.54 4.81 6.66
CA SER A 48 14.61 3.83 6.89
C SER A 48 14.11 2.42 6.64
N TYR A 49 14.98 1.61 6.03
CA TYR A 49 14.83 0.17 5.91
C TYR A 49 14.57 -0.48 7.28
N ASN A 50 13.29 -0.63 7.66
CA ASN A 50 12.88 -1.22 8.94
C ASN A 50 12.93 -2.76 8.86
N HIS A 51 14.11 -3.27 8.52
CA HIS A 51 14.36 -4.70 8.53
C HIS A 51 14.80 -5.11 9.92
N ILE A 52 14.15 -6.16 10.43
CA ILE A 52 14.45 -6.71 11.75
C ILE A 52 15.81 -7.40 11.76
N ASN A 53 16.19 -8.00 10.63
CA ASN A 53 17.45 -8.70 10.44
C ASN A 53 17.86 -8.72 8.96
N ASP A 54 19.05 -9.27 8.69
CA ASP A 54 19.58 -9.42 7.34
C ASP A 54 18.74 -10.34 6.45
N PHE A 55 18.04 -11.31 7.04
CA PHE A 55 17.13 -12.17 6.29
C PHE A 55 15.96 -11.37 5.70
N HIS A 56 15.29 -10.56 6.53
CA HIS A 56 14.21 -9.69 6.10
C HIS A 56 14.71 -8.69 5.04
N LYS A 57 15.89 -8.09 5.25
CA LYS A 57 16.51 -7.18 4.28
C LYS A 57 16.73 -7.83 2.91
N LYS A 58 17.41 -8.98 2.88
CA LYS A 58 17.71 -9.71 1.65
C LYS A 58 16.43 -10.20 0.96
N GLY A 59 15.47 -10.69 1.74
CA GLY A 59 14.19 -11.15 1.22
C GLY A 59 13.38 -10.03 0.57
N ASP A 60 13.23 -8.89 1.26
CA ASP A 60 12.48 -7.73 0.74
C ASP A 60 13.12 -7.17 -0.54
N SER A 61 14.44 -7.01 -0.57
CA SER A 61 15.14 -6.55 -1.79
C SER A 61 14.99 -7.55 -2.96
N ARG A 62 15.07 -8.86 -2.70
CA ARG A 62 14.89 -9.89 -3.75
C ARG A 62 13.47 -9.92 -4.27
N LEU A 63 12.47 -9.87 -3.39
CA LEU A 63 11.05 -9.84 -3.76
C LEU A 63 10.75 -8.59 -4.60
N ARG A 64 11.23 -7.41 -4.17
CA ARG A 64 11.07 -6.17 -4.95
C ARG A 64 11.73 -6.26 -6.31
N GLY A 65 12.96 -6.75 -6.38
CA GLY A 65 13.67 -6.95 -7.65
C GLY A 65 12.92 -7.90 -8.59
N LEU A 66 12.44 -9.03 -8.07
CA LEU A 66 11.63 -9.98 -8.83
C LEU A 66 10.33 -9.34 -9.34
N PHE A 67 9.63 -8.58 -8.50
CA PHE A 67 8.38 -7.91 -8.89
C PHE A 67 8.61 -6.86 -9.97
N ILE A 68 9.70 -6.09 -9.90
CA ILE A 68 10.05 -5.15 -10.98
C ILE A 68 10.27 -5.90 -12.29
N ILE A 69 11.02 -7.00 -12.28
CA ILE A 69 11.26 -7.82 -13.47
C ILE A 69 9.94 -8.37 -14.03
N LEU A 70 9.05 -8.89 -13.17
CA LEU A 70 7.74 -9.42 -13.59
C LEU A 70 6.83 -8.32 -14.16
N ILE A 71 6.81 -7.12 -13.57
CA ILE A 71 6.07 -5.98 -14.12
C ILE A 71 6.59 -5.67 -15.52
N LEU A 72 7.90 -5.46 -15.67
CA LEU A 72 8.52 -5.13 -16.96
C LEU A 72 8.25 -6.21 -18.02
N ALA A 73 8.38 -7.48 -17.65
CA ALA A 73 8.09 -8.60 -18.54
C ALA A 73 6.60 -8.66 -18.95
N SER A 74 5.69 -8.23 -18.08
CA SER A 74 4.24 -8.23 -18.35
C SER A 74 3.76 -7.03 -19.16
N LEU A 75 4.56 -5.97 -19.32
CA LEU A 75 4.16 -4.72 -19.99
C LEU A 75 3.56 -4.92 -21.37
N PRO A 76 4.12 -5.75 -22.28
CA PRO A 76 3.55 -5.93 -23.63
C PRO A 76 2.08 -6.38 -23.62
N TRP A 77 1.65 -7.12 -22.59
CA TRP A 77 0.27 -7.61 -22.44
C TRP A 77 -0.64 -6.72 -21.60
N THR A 78 -0.06 -5.87 -20.75
CA THR A 78 -0.79 -5.15 -19.70
C THR A 78 -0.84 -3.63 -19.91
N ILE A 79 -0.02 -3.07 -20.81
CA ILE A 79 0.11 -1.61 -21.00
C ILE A 79 -1.21 -0.90 -21.31
N ASN A 80 -2.11 -1.55 -22.07
CA ASN A 80 -3.42 -1.00 -22.42
C ASN A 80 -4.55 -1.52 -21.50
N LYS A 81 -4.20 -2.20 -20.40
CA LYS A 81 -5.12 -2.81 -19.44
C LYS A 81 -4.81 -2.27 -18.04
N PRO A 82 -5.22 -1.04 -17.72
CA PRO A 82 -4.89 -0.40 -16.44
C PRO A 82 -5.35 -1.21 -15.22
N LEU A 83 -6.48 -1.90 -15.33
CA LEU A 83 -6.96 -2.82 -14.29
C LEU A 83 -6.02 -4.00 -14.05
N ALA A 84 -5.40 -4.56 -15.10
CA ALA A 84 -4.49 -5.70 -14.97
C ALA A 84 -3.18 -5.28 -14.27
N ILE A 85 -2.61 -4.14 -14.63
CA ILE A 85 -1.43 -3.58 -13.94
C ILE A 85 -1.77 -3.29 -12.48
N SER A 86 -2.91 -2.66 -12.22
CA SER A 86 -3.36 -2.33 -10.86
C SER A 86 -3.55 -3.58 -9.99
N ALA A 87 -4.16 -4.62 -10.54
CA ALA A 87 -4.32 -5.91 -9.86
C ALA A 87 -2.97 -6.59 -9.55
N MET A 88 -2.03 -6.58 -10.50
CA MET A 88 -0.68 -7.10 -10.27
C MET A 88 0.06 -6.35 -9.15
N VAL A 89 0.01 -5.01 -9.15
CA VAL A 89 0.62 -4.19 -8.10
C VAL A 89 -0.03 -4.44 -6.75
N ALA A 90 -1.36 -4.59 -6.71
CA ALA A 90 -2.09 -4.94 -5.48
C ALA A 90 -1.65 -6.30 -4.92
N ILE A 91 -1.57 -7.33 -5.78
CA ILE A 91 -1.11 -8.68 -5.39
C ILE A 91 0.33 -8.62 -4.83
N PHE A 92 1.23 -7.93 -5.53
CA PHE A 92 2.62 -7.78 -5.06
C PHE A 92 2.71 -7.03 -3.74
N THR A 93 1.87 -6.02 -3.54
CA THR A 93 1.80 -5.30 -2.26
C THR A 93 1.35 -6.21 -1.13
N VAL A 94 0.33 -7.05 -1.35
CA VAL A 94 -0.11 -8.06 -0.36
C VAL A 94 1.02 -9.05 -0.04
N VAL A 95 1.78 -9.50 -1.04
CA VAL A 95 2.92 -10.41 -0.80
C VAL A 95 4.03 -9.72 0.00
N LEU A 96 4.36 -8.45 -0.29
CA LEU A 96 5.36 -7.70 0.49
C LEU A 96 4.92 -7.49 1.95
N LEU A 97 3.67 -7.08 2.17
CA LEU A 97 3.12 -6.91 3.51
C LEU A 97 3.05 -8.24 4.26
N GLY A 98 2.68 -9.32 3.58
CA GLY A 98 2.68 -10.68 4.12
C GLY A 98 4.08 -11.15 4.51
N PHE A 99 5.08 -10.90 3.68
CA PHE A 99 6.47 -11.22 3.98
C PHE A 99 6.99 -10.43 5.19
N GLN A 100 6.65 -9.14 5.27
CA GLN A 100 6.96 -8.29 6.43
C GLN A 100 6.32 -8.85 7.71
N ALA A 101 5.03 -9.17 7.67
CA ALA A 101 4.31 -9.74 8.81
C ALA A 101 4.92 -11.09 9.22
N PHE A 102 5.27 -11.95 8.26
CA PHE A 102 5.97 -13.21 8.53
C PHE A 102 7.33 -12.99 9.19
N ALA A 103 8.14 -12.06 8.68
CA ALA A 103 9.45 -11.74 9.25
C ALA A 103 9.31 -11.18 10.67
N GLU A 104 8.33 -10.32 10.91
CA GLU A 104 8.01 -9.81 12.25
C GLU A 104 7.53 -10.90 13.19
N TRP A 105 6.70 -11.82 12.72
CA TRP A 105 6.29 -12.97 13.52
C TRP A 105 7.47 -13.89 13.84
N LYS A 106 8.36 -14.15 12.89
CA LYS A 106 9.42 -15.14 13.09
C LYS A 106 10.62 -14.59 13.88
N PHE A 107 10.98 -13.33 13.64
CA PHE A 107 12.27 -12.77 14.07
C PHE A 107 12.17 -11.54 14.98
N SER A 108 11.00 -10.91 15.12
CA SER A 108 10.86 -9.75 16.01
C SER A 108 10.93 -10.18 17.47
N SER A 109 11.70 -9.44 18.27
CA SER A 109 11.66 -9.54 19.75
C SER A 109 10.33 -9.03 20.28
N ASN A 110 9.81 -7.95 19.69
CA ASN A 110 8.53 -7.36 20.04
C ASN A 110 7.40 -8.00 19.21
N ARG A 111 6.54 -8.79 19.86
CA ARG A 111 5.40 -9.48 19.22
C ARG A 111 4.29 -8.53 18.76
N GLN A 112 4.26 -7.29 19.27
CA GLN A 112 3.26 -6.30 18.89
C GLN A 112 3.47 -5.81 17.45
N ASN A 113 4.71 -5.87 16.94
CA ASN A 113 5.01 -5.56 15.54
C ASN A 113 4.15 -6.40 14.59
N PHE A 114 4.17 -7.72 14.77
CA PHE A 114 3.41 -8.65 13.94
C PHE A 114 1.90 -8.33 13.97
N LYS A 115 1.34 -8.03 15.15
CA LYS A 115 -0.09 -7.69 15.27
C LYS A 115 -0.43 -6.44 14.47
N VAL A 116 0.40 -5.41 14.57
CA VAL A 116 0.22 -4.19 13.77
C VAL A 116 0.33 -4.51 12.28
N SER A 117 1.33 -5.26 11.85
CA SER A 117 1.49 -5.62 10.42
C SER A 117 0.33 -6.45 9.88
N LEU A 118 -0.30 -7.29 10.71
CA LEU A 118 -1.50 -8.02 10.32
C LEU A 118 -2.69 -7.06 10.11
N VAL A 119 -2.82 -6.03 10.95
CA VAL A 119 -3.81 -4.97 10.76
C VAL A 119 -3.47 -4.11 9.52
N GLU A 120 -2.19 -3.80 9.27
CA GLU A 120 -1.74 -3.11 8.05
C GLU A 120 -2.18 -3.88 6.79
N ILE A 121 -2.04 -5.22 6.77
CA ILE A 121 -2.56 -6.07 5.68
C ILE A 121 -4.09 -5.95 5.56
N GLY A 122 -4.81 -6.07 6.67
CA GLY A 122 -6.28 -5.98 6.67
C GLY A 122 -6.79 -4.63 6.16
N LEU A 123 -6.19 -3.53 6.63
CA LEU A 123 -6.52 -2.18 6.18
C LEU A 123 -6.22 -2.00 4.69
N PHE A 124 -5.09 -2.53 4.20
CA PHE A 124 -4.77 -2.50 2.77
C PHE A 124 -5.82 -3.23 1.93
N LEU A 125 -6.29 -4.40 2.37
CA LEU A 125 -7.34 -5.14 1.68
C LEU A 125 -8.68 -4.39 1.68
N ILE A 126 -9.05 -3.76 2.79
CA ILE A 126 -10.26 -2.92 2.87
C ILE A 126 -10.13 -1.72 1.92
N ALA A 127 -8.97 -1.06 1.90
CA ALA A 127 -8.71 0.04 0.97
C ALA A 127 -8.79 -0.43 -0.49
N LEU A 128 -8.23 -1.60 -0.81
CA LEU A 128 -8.31 -2.20 -2.13
C LEU A 128 -9.75 -2.47 -2.56
N LEU A 129 -10.58 -3.02 -1.66
CA LEU A 129 -12.02 -3.20 -1.91
C LEU A 129 -12.71 -1.87 -2.17
N GLY A 130 -12.42 -0.84 -1.36
CA GLY A 130 -12.96 0.50 -1.57
C GLY A 130 -12.59 1.09 -2.93
N VAL A 131 -11.35 0.88 -3.40
CA VAL A 131 -10.91 1.27 -4.74
C VAL A 131 -11.67 0.51 -5.82
N VAL A 132 -11.80 -0.82 -5.69
CA VAL A 132 -12.54 -1.64 -6.66
C VAL A 132 -13.99 -1.19 -6.77
N LEU A 133 -14.66 -0.96 -5.63
CA LEU A 133 -16.05 -0.48 -5.58
C LEU A 133 -16.24 0.92 -6.15
N TRP A 134 -15.19 1.74 -6.17
CA TRP A 134 -15.24 3.05 -6.81
C TRP A 134 -15.18 2.92 -8.33
N PHE A 135 -14.35 2.03 -8.86
CA PHE A 135 -14.19 1.85 -10.31
C PHE A 135 -15.23 0.92 -10.96
N SER A 136 -16.04 0.21 -10.16
CA SER A 136 -17.17 -0.63 -10.60
C SER A 136 -18.45 0.16 -10.77
#